data_AF-A0A3N5IKB1-F1
#
_entry.id   AF-A0A3N5IKB1-F1
#
_cell.length_a   1.000
_cell.length_b   1.000
_cell.length_c   1.000
_cell.angle_alpha   90.00
_cell.angle_beta   90.00
_cell.angle_gamma   90.00
#
_symmetry.space_group_name_H-M   'P 1'
#
loop_
_entity.id
_entity.type
_entity.pdbx_description
1 polymer ?
#
loop_
_entity_poly.entity_id
_entity_poly.type
_entity_poly.pdbx_seq_one_letter_code
_entity_poly.pdbx_strand_id
1 'polypeptide(L)'
;PTLPLLARLERVYRQDARPSRMIALYRSASERVPDDLALTAALGRVYFELEMLDEAADVFEKLEVRAPDLPVVHAFLGAVFERRGDTRDAFDEYRRALRLGHGFDWPHRCRTCSAIAPTWQDRCSQCHRWNTLRPSPNR
;
A
#
# COMPACT_ATOMS: atom_id res chain seq x y z
N PRO A 1 -9.23 -1.54 21.17
CA PRO A 1 -8.63 -0.18 21.10
C PRO A 1 -7.15 -0.20 21.54
N THR A 2 -6.36 -1.07 20.89
CA THR A 2 -4.97 -1.40 21.29
C THR A 2 -3.93 -0.60 20.49
N LEU A 3 -4.24 -0.30 19.23
CA LEU A 3 -3.35 0.43 18.31
C LEU A 3 -2.89 1.82 18.81
N PRO A 4 -3.75 2.69 19.40
CA PRO A 4 -3.31 4.00 19.89
C PRO A 4 -2.26 3.89 21.01
N LEU A 5 -2.34 2.85 21.84
CA LEU A 5 -1.36 2.59 22.89
C LEU A 5 -0.05 2.07 22.30
N LEU A 6 -0.12 1.14 21.34
CA LEU A 6 1.04 0.62 20.63
C LEU A 6 1.79 1.74 19.89
N ALA A 7 1.09 2.65 19.22
CA ALA A 7 1.70 3.80 18.54
C ALA A 7 2.45 4.74 19.51
N ARG A 8 1.98 4.88 20.75
CA ARG A 8 2.70 5.65 21.78
C ARG A 8 3.96 4.93 22.24
N LEU A 9 3.88 3.62 22.50
CA LEU A 9 5.04 2.78 22.84
C LEU A 9 6.05 2.73 21.70
N GLU A 10 5.57 2.77 20.46
CA GLU A 10 6.40 2.76 19.26
C GLU A 10 7.36 3.94 19.24
N ARG A 11 6.85 5.13 19.55
CA ARG A 11 7.67 6.34 19.66
C ARG A 11 8.78 6.20 20.72
N VAL A 12 8.47 5.57 21.85
CA VAL A 12 9.43 5.36 22.95
C VAL A 12 10.53 4.37 22.53
N TYR A 13 10.15 3.21 21.99
CA TYR A 13 11.14 2.20 21.60
C TYR A 13 12.02 2.63 20.43
N ARG A 14 11.52 3.49 19.54
CA ARG A 14 12.34 4.12 18.49
C ARG A 14 13.39 5.06 19.08
N GLN A 15 13.02 5.89 20.06
CA GLN A 15 13.97 6.81 20.71
C GLN A 15 15.04 6.06 21.51
N ASP A 16 14.68 4.94 22.11
CA ASP A 16 15.58 4.13 22.94
C ASP A 16 16.37 3.08 22.12
N ALA A 17 16.25 3.08 20.79
CA ALA A 17 16.90 2.16 19.85
C ALA A 17 16.71 0.67 20.21
N ARG A 18 15.50 0.27 20.64
CA ARG A 18 15.16 -1.13 20.99
C ARG A 18 14.14 -1.75 20.03
N PRO A 19 14.50 -2.01 18.77
CA PRO A 19 13.59 -2.55 17.76
C PRO A 19 13.08 -3.97 18.08
N SER A 20 13.88 -4.80 18.76
CA SER A 20 13.49 -6.16 19.14
C SER A 20 12.32 -6.21 20.12
N ARG A 21 12.25 -5.28 21.07
CA ARG A 21 11.11 -5.18 22.00
C ARG A 21 9.83 -4.74 21.30
N MET A 22 9.96 -3.92 20.25
CA MET A 22 8.83 -3.51 19.41
C MET A 22 8.19 -4.71 18.73
N ILE A 23 9.01 -5.50 18.04
CA ILE A 23 8.54 -6.68 17.31
C ILE A 23 7.86 -7.65 18.27
N ALA A 24 8.47 -7.92 19.43
CA ALA A 24 7.90 -8.81 20.44
C ALA A 24 6.52 -8.30 20.94
N LEU A 25 6.38 -6.99 21.15
CA LEU A 25 5.12 -6.37 21.56
C LEU A 25 4.02 -6.56 20.49
N TYR A 26 4.30 -6.19 19.25
CA TYR A 26 3.34 -6.33 18.15
C TYR A 26 3.00 -7.80 17.86
N ARG A 27 3.97 -8.72 17.93
CA ARG A 27 3.74 -10.16 17.78
C ARG A 27 2.82 -10.70 18.86
N SER A 28 3.11 -10.40 20.12
CA SER A 28 2.26 -10.82 21.25
C SER A 28 0.83 -10.26 21.16
N ALA A 29 0.68 -9.05 20.61
CA ALA A 29 -0.63 -8.44 20.41
C ALA A 29 -1.38 -9.15 19.27
N SER A 30 -0.69 -9.45 18.15
CA SER A 30 -1.26 -10.16 17.00
C SER A 30 -1.65 -11.60 17.35
N GLU A 31 -0.95 -12.27 18.25
CA GLU A 31 -1.31 -13.62 18.73
C GLU A 31 -2.59 -13.62 19.57
N ARG A 32 -2.85 -12.53 20.32
CA ARG A 32 -4.07 -12.39 21.14
C ARG A 32 -5.29 -12.05 20.31
N VAL A 33 -5.12 -11.38 19.18
CA VAL A 33 -6.20 -10.95 18.29
C VAL A 33 -5.81 -11.27 16.85
N PRO A 34 -5.81 -12.57 16.45
CA PRO A 34 -5.32 -13.01 15.14
C PRO A 34 -6.15 -12.49 13.96
N ASP A 35 -7.36 -12.01 14.21
CA ASP A 35 -8.26 -11.46 13.18
C ASP A 35 -8.17 -9.95 13.01
N ASP A 36 -7.36 -9.26 13.82
CA ASP A 36 -7.13 -7.83 13.66
C ASP A 36 -6.08 -7.57 12.58
N LEU A 37 -6.56 -7.45 11.33
CA LEU A 37 -5.73 -7.16 10.16
C LEU A 37 -4.91 -5.87 10.31
N ALA A 38 -5.43 -4.87 11.03
CA ALA A 38 -4.73 -3.61 11.24
C ALA A 38 -3.52 -3.79 12.17
N LEU A 39 -3.62 -4.69 13.14
CA LEU A 39 -2.51 -5.04 14.03
C LEU A 39 -1.43 -5.85 13.31
N THR A 40 -1.84 -6.80 12.46
CA THR A 40 -0.91 -7.53 11.59
C THR A 40 -0.23 -6.59 10.59
N ALA A 41 -0.96 -5.63 10.01
CA ALA A 41 -0.39 -4.63 9.09
C ALA A 41 0.61 -3.70 9.80
N ALA A 42 0.34 -3.33 11.06
CA ALA A 42 1.26 -2.55 11.86
C ALA A 42 2.55 -3.32 12.16
N LEU A 43 2.48 -4.63 12.41
CA LEU A 43 3.67 -5.48 12.55
C LEU A 43 4.50 -5.53 11.25
N GLY A 44 3.84 -5.70 10.10
CA GLY A 44 4.49 -5.66 8.79
C GLY A 44 5.20 -4.33 8.53
N ARG A 45 4.55 -3.21 8.88
CA ARG A 45 5.16 -1.88 8.79
C ARG A 45 6.42 -1.77 9.67
N VAL A 46 6.35 -2.28 10.90
CA VAL A 46 7.51 -2.27 11.81
C VAL A 46 8.68 -3.08 11.22
N TYR A 47 8.44 -4.24 10.63
CA TYR A 47 9.49 -4.98 9.94
C TYR A 47 10.08 -4.19 8.77
N PHE A 48 9.23 -3.57 7.94
CA PHE A 48 9.67 -2.75 6.81
C PHE A 48 10.57 -1.59 7.25
N GLU A 49 10.16 -0.84 8.28
CA GLU A 49 10.94 0.30 8.80
C GLU A 49 12.27 -0.11 9.43
N LEU A 50 12.43 -1.37 9.81
CA LEU A 50 13.65 -1.95 10.35
C LEU A 50 14.53 -2.62 9.28
N GLU A 51 14.22 -2.44 7.99
CA GLU A 51 14.88 -3.12 6.86
C GLU A 51 14.79 -4.65 6.92
N MET A 52 13.86 -5.20 7.69
CA MET A 52 13.55 -6.63 7.73
C MET A 52 12.58 -6.97 6.59
N LEU A 53 13.09 -6.85 5.35
CA LEU A 53 12.27 -6.86 4.14
C LEU A 53 11.62 -8.24 3.87
N ASP A 54 12.24 -9.34 4.29
CA ASP A 54 11.69 -10.69 4.16
C ASP A 54 10.50 -10.90 5.09
N GLU A 55 10.65 -10.56 6.37
CA GLU A 55 9.56 -10.63 7.33
C GLU A 55 8.43 -9.66 7.00
N ALA A 56 8.75 -8.49 6.44
CA ALA A 56 7.75 -7.55 5.95
C ALA A 56 6.94 -8.15 4.78
N ALA A 57 7.61 -8.68 3.75
CA ALA A 57 6.96 -9.34 2.62
C ALA A 57 6.03 -10.46 3.10
N ASP A 58 6.55 -11.38 3.92
CA ASP A 58 5.78 -12.49 4.49
C ASP A 58 4.49 -12.05 5.18
N VAL A 59 4.53 -10.96 5.93
CA VAL A 59 3.37 -10.43 6.65
C VAL A 59 2.37 -9.82 5.66
N PHE A 60 2.84 -9.04 4.70
CA PHE A 60 1.96 -8.38 3.74
C PHE A 60 1.37 -9.34 2.71
N GLU A 61 2.10 -10.37 2.27
CA GLU A 61 1.58 -11.44 1.40
C GLU A 61 0.46 -12.25 2.11
N LYS A 62 0.65 -12.58 3.39
CA LYS A 62 -0.40 -13.22 4.19
C LYS A 62 -1.62 -12.32 4.36
N LEU A 63 -1.41 -11.01 4.50
CA LEU A 63 -2.50 -10.04 4.55
C LEU A 63 -3.21 -9.90 3.20
N GLU A 64 -2.50 -9.93 2.09
CA GLU A 64 -3.07 -9.89 0.73
C GLU A 64 -4.04 -11.05 0.53
N VAL A 65 -3.65 -12.27 0.94
CA VAL A 65 -4.54 -13.45 0.86
C VAL A 65 -5.83 -13.26 1.66
N ARG A 66 -5.74 -12.60 2.82
CA ARG A 66 -6.90 -12.38 3.71
C ARG A 66 -7.76 -11.18 3.32
N ALA A 67 -7.15 -10.14 2.77
CA ALA A 67 -7.77 -8.87 2.44
C ALA A 67 -7.15 -8.30 1.15
N PRO A 68 -7.48 -8.91 -0.01
CA PRO A 68 -6.89 -8.54 -1.30
C PRO A 68 -7.31 -7.15 -1.78
N ASP A 69 -8.36 -6.57 -1.21
CA ASP A 69 -8.86 -5.26 -1.61
C ASP A 69 -8.35 -4.12 -0.71
N LEU A 70 -7.39 -4.40 0.19
CA LEU A 70 -6.88 -3.44 1.14
C LEU A 70 -5.72 -2.63 0.53
N PRO A 71 -5.90 -1.33 0.20
CA PRO A 71 -4.89 -0.56 -0.56
C PRO A 71 -3.53 -0.48 0.13
N VAL A 72 -3.54 -0.42 1.47
CA VAL A 72 -2.32 -0.30 2.27
C VAL A 72 -1.42 -1.53 2.15
N VAL A 73 -1.98 -2.74 1.91
CA VAL A 73 -1.19 -3.96 1.75
C VAL A 73 -0.36 -3.88 0.47
N HIS A 74 -1.00 -3.55 -0.66
CA HIS A 74 -0.32 -3.37 -1.94
C HIS A 74 0.67 -2.20 -1.92
N ALA A 75 0.39 -1.13 -1.17
CA ALA A 75 1.34 -0.03 -1.02
C ALA A 75 2.63 -0.49 -0.31
N PHE A 76 2.50 -1.30 0.75
CA PHE A 76 3.67 -1.82 1.44
C PHE A 76 4.40 -2.93 0.68
N LEU A 77 3.70 -3.83 -0.02
CA LEU A 77 4.35 -4.80 -0.92
C LEU A 77 5.15 -4.07 -2.02
N GLY A 78 4.55 -3.03 -2.61
CA GLY A 78 5.25 -2.17 -3.56
C GLY A 78 6.53 -1.55 -2.99
N ALA A 79 6.45 -1.04 -1.76
CA ALA A 79 7.60 -0.46 -1.07
C ALA A 79 8.68 -1.50 -0.71
N VAL A 80 8.27 -2.72 -0.33
CA VAL A 80 9.20 -3.83 -0.07
C VAL A 80 9.94 -4.22 -1.36
N PHE A 81 9.23 -4.42 -2.46
CA PHE A 81 9.84 -4.73 -3.77
C PHE A 81 10.76 -3.61 -4.25
N GLU A 82 10.36 -2.35 -4.06
CA GLU A 82 11.19 -1.19 -4.41
C GLU A 82 12.52 -1.21 -3.64
N ARG A 83 12.49 -1.46 -2.33
CA ARG A 83 13.71 -1.54 -1.50
C ARG A 83 14.61 -2.71 -1.86
N ARG A 84 14.06 -3.80 -2.39
CA ARG A 84 14.83 -4.94 -2.92
C ARG A 84 15.42 -4.69 -4.31
N GLY A 85 14.95 -3.65 -5.01
CA GLY A 85 15.33 -3.34 -6.37
C GLY A 85 14.42 -3.95 -7.44
N ASP A 86 13.36 -4.66 -7.03
CA ASP A 86 12.38 -5.33 -7.89
C ASP A 86 11.38 -4.32 -8.46
N THR A 87 11.88 -3.42 -9.30
CA THR A 87 11.18 -2.21 -9.77
C THR A 87 9.88 -2.53 -10.50
N ARG A 88 9.83 -3.65 -11.22
CA ARG A 88 8.64 -4.07 -11.98
C ARG A 88 7.51 -4.50 -11.04
N ASP A 89 7.82 -5.34 -10.06
CA ASP A 89 6.83 -5.83 -9.10
C ASP A 89 6.36 -4.70 -8.19
N ALA A 90 7.29 -3.81 -7.79
CA ALA A 90 6.96 -2.58 -7.09
C ALA A 90 5.92 -1.73 -7.83
N PHE A 91 6.14 -1.50 -9.12
CA PHE A 91 5.22 -0.75 -9.97
C PHE A 91 3.83 -1.39 -10.04
N ASP A 92 3.77 -2.71 -10.23
CA ASP A 92 2.49 -3.42 -10.33
C ASP A 92 1.70 -3.38 -9.02
N GLU A 93 2.37 -3.51 -7.88
CA GLU A 93 1.74 -3.40 -6.55
C GLU A 93 1.29 -1.98 -6.22
N TYR A 94 2.12 -0.97 -6.47
CA TYR A 94 1.69 0.43 -6.32
C TYR A 94 0.48 0.76 -7.21
N ARG A 95 0.44 0.22 -8.43
CA ARG A 95 -0.71 0.37 -9.32
C ARG A 95 -1.97 -0.32 -8.79
N ARG A 96 -1.85 -1.46 -8.10
CA ARG A 96 -2.99 -2.09 -7.40
C ARG A 96 -3.46 -1.21 -6.24
N ALA A 97 -2.54 -0.75 -5.39
CA ALA A 97 -2.85 0.12 -4.26
C ALA A 97 -3.63 1.37 -4.68
N LEU A 98 -3.19 2.02 -5.76
CA LEU A 98 -3.85 3.21 -6.29
C LEU A 98 -5.25 2.94 -6.84
N ARG A 99 -5.46 1.79 -7.49
CA ARG A 99 -6.79 1.38 -8.00
C ARG A 99 -7.76 1.10 -6.85
N LEU A 100 -7.30 0.41 -5.81
CA LEU A 100 -8.14 0.04 -4.66
C LEU A 100 -8.44 1.22 -3.75
N GLY A 101 -7.53 2.19 -3.63
CA GLY A 101 -7.70 3.38 -2.80
C GLY A 101 -8.71 4.40 -3.33
N HIS A 102 -9.35 4.14 -4.49
CA HIS A 102 -10.22 5.05 -5.24
C HIS A 102 -9.65 6.47 -5.48
N GLY A 103 -8.34 6.67 -5.23
CA GLY A 103 -7.70 7.98 -5.32
C GLY A 103 -7.50 8.47 -6.76
N PHE A 104 -7.71 7.60 -7.75
CA PHE A 104 -7.39 7.86 -9.15
C PHE A 104 -8.51 7.55 -10.16
N ASP A 105 -9.72 7.18 -9.72
CA ASP A 105 -10.88 7.03 -10.61
C ASP A 105 -11.46 8.41 -11.00
N TRP A 106 -10.58 9.39 -11.24
CA TRP A 106 -10.98 10.61 -11.89
C TRP A 106 -11.24 10.30 -13.36
N PRO A 107 -12.38 10.75 -13.90
CA PRO A 107 -12.62 10.65 -15.32
C PRO A 107 -11.48 11.34 -16.06
N HIS A 108 -10.94 10.69 -17.08
CA HIS A 108 -9.91 11.24 -17.94
C HIS A 108 -10.55 11.88 -19.15
N ARG A 109 -10.16 13.10 -19.49
CA ARG A 109 -10.63 13.80 -20.68
C ARG A 109 -9.55 13.80 -21.76
N CYS A 110 -9.94 13.41 -22.97
CA CYS A 110 -9.08 13.51 -24.13
C CYS A 110 -8.92 14.98 -24.53
N ARG A 111 -7.69 15.51 -24.52
CA ARG A 111 -7.41 16.89 -24.92
C ARG A 111 -7.63 17.19 -26.41
N THR A 112 -7.89 16.17 -27.22
CA THR A 112 -8.10 16.31 -28.67
C THR A 112 -9.58 16.24 -29.06
N CYS A 113 -10.32 15.22 -28.57
CA CYS A 113 -11.74 15.04 -28.93
C CYS A 113 -12.70 15.20 -27.75
N SER A 114 -12.21 15.59 -26.58
CA SER A 114 -13.00 15.79 -25.36
C SER A 114 -13.71 14.55 -24.80
N ALA A 115 -13.52 13.37 -25.40
CA ALA A 115 -14.04 12.10 -24.89
C ALA A 115 -13.61 11.85 -23.44
N ILE A 116 -14.54 11.32 -22.64
CA ILE A 116 -14.31 10.99 -21.23
C ILE A 116 -14.11 9.48 -21.11
N ALA A 117 -13.05 9.07 -20.43
CA ALA A 117 -12.80 7.68 -20.06
C ALA A 117 -12.84 7.57 -18.52
N PRO A 118 -13.46 6.52 -17.95
CA PRO A 118 -13.49 6.34 -16.49
C PRO A 118 -12.10 6.06 -15.90
N THR A 119 -11.19 5.51 -16.70
CA THR A 119 -9.82 5.15 -16.31
C THR A 119 -8.81 5.65 -17.34
N TRP A 120 -7.54 5.72 -16.93
CA TRP A 120 -6.44 6.07 -17.84
C TRP A 120 -6.24 5.00 -18.92
N GLN A 121 -5.97 5.44 -20.14
CA GLN A 121 -5.62 4.58 -21.29
C GLN A 121 -4.52 5.28 -22.10
N ASP A 122 -3.58 4.51 -22.66
CA ASP A 122 -2.52 5.04 -23.53
C ASP A 122 -3.06 5.72 -24.80
N ARG A 123 -4.15 5.16 -25.33
CA ARG A 123 -4.77 5.55 -26.60
C ARG A 123 -6.23 5.88 -26.38
N CYS A 124 -6.66 7.04 -26.86
CA CYS A 124 -8.06 7.42 -26.78
C CYS A 124 -8.94 6.45 -27.57
N SER A 125 -9.99 5.91 -26.93
CA SER A 125 -10.94 4.98 -27.55
C SER A 125 -11.75 5.59 -28.69
N GLN A 126 -11.93 6.91 -28.70
CA GLN A 126 -12.70 7.64 -29.71
C GLN A 126 -11.84 8.14 -30.87
N CYS A 127 -10.80 8.93 -30.60
CA CYS A 127 -9.99 9.53 -31.67
C CYS A 127 -8.70 8.75 -31.99
N HIS A 128 -8.45 7.64 -31.28
CA HIS A 128 -7.33 6.74 -31.54
C HIS A 128 -5.93 7.36 -31.45
N ARG A 129 -5.80 8.59 -30.93
CA ARG A 129 -4.52 9.25 -30.68
C ARG A 129 -3.93 8.82 -29.35
N TRP A 130 -2.61 8.69 -29.33
CA TRP A 130 -1.80 8.35 -28.17
C TRP A 130 -1.58 9.55 -27.25
N ASN A 131 -1.47 9.31 -25.93
CA ASN A 131 -1.04 10.29 -24.94
C ASN A 131 -1.90 11.57 -24.87
N THR A 132 -3.20 11.44 -25.14
CA THR A 132 -4.16 12.56 -25.15
C THR A 132 -5.05 12.64 -23.91
N LEU A 133 -5.22 11.54 -23.16
CA LEU A 133 -6.03 11.49 -21.95
C LEU A 133 -5.33 12.19 -20.77
N ARG A 134 -6.06 13.03 -20.06
CA ARG A 134 -5.60 13.76 -18.86
C ARG A 134 -6.64 13.62 -17.75
N PRO A 135 -6.24 13.52 -16.47
CA PRO A 135 -7.20 13.52 -15.37
C PRO A 135 -8.09 14.77 -15.42
N SER A 136 -9.39 14.58 -15.24
CA SER A 136 -10.41 15.64 -15.25
C SER A 136 -11.29 15.45 -14.01
N PRO A 137 -10.84 15.89 -12.82
CA PRO A 137 -11.66 15.82 -11.61
C PRO A 137 -13.00 16.51 -11.86
N ASN A 138 -14.11 15.89 -11.43
CA ASN A 138 -15.41 16.55 -11.42
C ASN A 138 -15.28 17.78 -10.51
N ARG A 139 -15.55 18.97 -11.05
CA ARG A 139 -15.67 20.20 -10.26
C ARG A 139 -16.89 20.11 -9.35
#